data_AF-A0A3P2AJ12-F1
#
_entry.id   AF-A0A3P2AJ12-F1
#
_cell.length_a   1.000
_cell.length_b   1.000
_cell.length_c   1.000
_cell.angle_alpha   90.00
_cell.angle_beta   90.00
_cell.angle_gamma   90.00
#
_symmetry.space_group_name_H-M   'P 1'
#
loop_
_entity.id
_entity.type
_entity.pdbx_description
1 polymer ?
#
loop_
_entity_poly.entity_id
_entity_poly.type
_entity_poly.pdbx_seq_one_letter_code
_entity_poly.pdbx_strand_id
1 'polypeptide(L)' 'MCKLAKMEGCEEVAKFLCVLDYYALELQGAVLDRTKTLAYGDDECNFQVMSPERAKEIGFVKSPNAR' A
#
# COMPACT_ATOMS: atom_id res chain seq x y z
N MET A 1 6.61 4.41 -10.65
CA MET A 1 7.12 3.03 -10.52
C MET A 1 8.21 2.97 -9.46
N CYS A 2 8.34 1.83 -8.75
CA CYS A 2 9.42 1.59 -7.79
C CYS A 2 10.78 1.66 -8.51
N LYS A 3 11.67 2.57 -8.05
CA LYS A 3 12.98 2.79 -8.69
C LYS A 3 13.85 1.54 -8.67
N LEU A 4 13.77 0.76 -7.60
CA LEU A 4 14.52 -0.50 -7.45
C LEU A 4 14.09 -1.54 -8.48
N ALA A 5 12.78 -1.82 -8.59
CA ALA A 5 12.26 -2.78 -9.56
C ALA A 5 12.64 -2.44 -11.00
N LYS A 6 12.66 -1.14 -11.36
CA LYS A 6 13.12 -0.67 -12.66
C LYS A 6 14.62 -0.84 -12.88
N MET A 7 15.43 -0.62 -11.86
CA MET A 7 16.89 -0.78 -11.95
C MET A 7 17.30 -2.24 -12.16
N GLU A 8 16.57 -3.16 -11.54
CA GLU A 8 16.81 -4.61 -11.63
C GLU A 8 16.11 -5.26 -12.85
N GLY A 9 15.31 -4.51 -13.61
CA GLY A 9 14.53 -5.05 -14.74
C GLY A 9 13.46 -6.06 -14.32
N CYS A 10 12.90 -5.88 -13.12
CA CYS A 10 11.92 -6.76 -12.48
C CYS A 10 10.65 -5.98 -12.10
N GLU A 11 10.11 -5.17 -13.02
CA GLU A 11 8.92 -4.36 -12.79
C GLU A 11 7.70 -5.18 -12.36
N GLU A 12 7.59 -6.44 -12.80
CA GLU A 12 6.53 -7.36 -12.41
C GLU A 12 6.51 -7.64 -10.90
N VAL A 13 7.68 -7.56 -10.25
CA VAL A 13 7.84 -7.81 -8.81
C VAL A 13 7.29 -6.65 -7.97
N ALA A 14 7.17 -5.45 -8.55
CA ALA A 14 6.70 -4.26 -7.85
C ALA A 14 5.31 -4.46 -7.20
N LYS A 15 4.43 -5.27 -7.82
CA LYS A 15 3.11 -5.59 -7.28
C LYS A 15 3.20 -6.35 -5.96
N PHE A 16 4.07 -7.35 -5.90
CA PHE A 16 4.27 -8.15 -4.68
C PHE A 16 4.90 -7.31 -3.58
N LEU A 17 5.86 -6.45 -3.91
CA LEU A 17 6.46 -5.52 -2.95
C LEU A 17 5.42 -4.56 -2.36
N CYS A 18 4.53 -3.99 -3.18
CA CYS A 18 3.47 -3.12 -2.67
C CYS A 18 2.50 -3.84 -1.73
N VAL A 19 2.21 -5.14 -1.94
CA VAL A 19 1.35 -5.90 -1.01
C VAL A 19 1.98 -6.03 0.38
N LEU A 20 3.32 -6.14 0.46
CA LEU A 20 4.04 -6.28 1.73
C LEU A 20 3.85 -5.09 2.66
N ASP A 21 3.64 -3.88 2.13
CA ASP A 21 3.42 -2.67 2.93
C ASP A 21 2.25 -2.82 3.91
N TYR A 22 1.19 -3.54 3.54
CA TYR A 22 0.07 -3.80 4.44
C TYR A 22 0.50 -4.57 5.68
N TYR A 23 1.25 -5.66 5.50
CA TYR A 23 1.73 -6.48 6.60
C TYR A 23 2.78 -5.76 7.43
N ALA A 24 3.70 -5.05 6.78
CA ALA A 24 4.74 -4.30 7.47
C ALA A 24 4.15 -3.22 8.39
N LEU A 25 3.17 -2.45 7.89
CA LEU A 25 2.53 -1.40 8.67
C LEU A 25 1.62 -1.96 9.77
N GLU A 26 0.92 -3.07 9.50
CA GLU A 26 0.15 -3.77 10.54
C GLU A 26 1.06 -4.25 11.69
N LEU A 27 2.21 -4.85 11.38
CA LEU A 27 3.21 -5.26 12.37
C LEU A 27 3.78 -4.08 13.17
N GLN A 28 3.83 -2.89 12.57
CA GLN A 28 4.23 -1.64 13.23
C GLN A 28 3.09 -0.99 14.02
N GLY A 29 1.92 -1.62 14.08
CA GLY A 29 0.76 -1.08 14.79
C GLY A 29 0.10 0.11 14.07
N ALA A 30 0.20 0.15 12.73
CA ALA A 30 -0.40 1.18 11.89
C ALA A 30 -1.44 0.58 10.95
N VAL A 31 -2.33 1.44 10.44
CA VAL A 31 -3.32 1.10 9.43
C VAL A 31 -2.94 1.80 8.13
N LEU A 32 -2.82 1.04 7.04
CA LEU A 32 -2.60 1.56 5.70
C LEU A 32 -3.92 1.62 4.93
N ASP A 33 -4.32 2.83 4.55
CA ASP A 33 -5.27 3.07 3.48
C ASP A 33 -4.52 3.33 2.17
N ARG A 34 -4.78 2.49 1.17
CA ARG A 34 -4.21 2.63 -0.16
C ARG A 34 -5.32 2.52 -1.18
N THR A 35 -5.44 3.57 -1.99
CA THR A 35 -6.48 3.71 -3.01
C THR A 35 -5.93 3.65 -4.44
N LYS A 36 -4.65 3.96 -4.63
CA LYS A 36 -3.95 3.92 -5.93
C LYS A 36 -2.53 3.40 -5.80
N THR A 37 -2.05 2.72 -6.82
CA THR A 37 -0.67 2.23 -6.90
C THR A 37 -0.19 2.07 -8.34
N LEU A 38 0.97 2.67 -8.61
CA LEU A 38 1.67 2.58 -9.89
C LEU A 38 1.95 1.13 -10.31
N ALA A 39 2.06 0.19 -9.37
CA ALA A 39 2.30 -1.22 -9.67
C ALA A 39 1.11 -1.89 -10.38
N TYR A 40 -0.10 -1.36 -10.22
CA TYR A 40 -1.31 -1.85 -10.87
C TYR A 40 -1.77 -0.99 -12.05
N GLY A 41 -0.96 0.00 -12.46
CA GLY A 41 -1.22 0.84 -13.63
C GLY A 41 -1.97 2.14 -13.34
N ASP A 42 -2.11 2.52 -12.07
CA ASP A 42 -2.64 3.84 -11.71
C ASP A 42 -1.67 4.97 -12.10
N ASP A 43 -2.16 6.21 -12.02
CA ASP A 43 -1.40 7.43 -12.32
C ASP A 43 -0.43 7.84 -11.19
N GLU A 44 -0.70 7.39 -9.96
CA GLU A 44 0.11 7.68 -8.79
C GLU A 44 0.02 6.59 -7.71
N CYS A 45 0.89 6.69 -6.72
CA CYS A 45 0.79 5.92 -5.48
C CYS A 45 0.09 6.80 -4.44
N ASN A 46 -1.08 6.38 -3.94
CA ASN A 46 -1.78 7.09 -2.86
C ASN A 46 -1.84 6.22 -1.60
N PHE A 47 -0.97 6.54 -0.64
CA PHE A 47 -0.73 5.78 0.59
C PHE A 47 -0.97 6.70 1.79
N GLN A 48 -1.95 6.36 2.62
CA GLN A 48 -2.31 7.08 3.83
C GLN A 48 -2.08 6.15 5.02
N VAL A 49 -1.23 6.56 5.95
CA VAL A 49 -0.92 5.80 7.16
C VAL A 49 -1.60 6.48 8.34
N MET A 50 -2.31 5.72 9.15
CA MET A 50 -3.02 6.23 10.32
C MET A 50 -2.83 5.32 11.53
N SER A 51 -3.06 5.88 12.72
CA SER A 51 -3.08 5.08 13.94
C SER A 51 -4.34 4.20 14.00
N PRO A 52 -4.32 3.08 14.73
CA PRO A 52 -5.50 2.24 14.94
C PRO A 52 -6.66 3.00 15.59
N GLU A 53 -6.37 3.96 16.48
CA GLU A 53 -7.38 4.82 17.12
C GLU A 53 -8.07 5.68 16.06
N ARG A 54 -7.28 6.34 15.20
CA ARG A 54 -7.83 7.18 14.14
C ARG A 54 -8.67 6.37 13.15
N ALA A 55 -8.21 5.17 12.79
CA ALA A 55 -8.96 4.27 11.92
C ALA A 55 -10.32 3.90 12.52
N LYS A 56 -10.37 3.65 13.84
CA LYS A 56 -11.64 3.37 14.55
C LYS A 56 -12.55 4.60 14.60
N GLU A 57 -12.03 5.77 14.92
CA GLU A 57 -12.80 7.03 15.00
C GLU A 57 -13.54 7.35 13.71
N ILE A 58 -12.89 7.15 12.56
CA ILE A 58 -13.48 7.44 11.25
C ILE A 58 -14.26 6.27 10.66
N GLY A 59 -14.33 5.14 11.36
CA GLY A 59 -14.97 3.92 10.86
C GLY A 59 -14.30 3.38 9.60
N PHE A 60 -12.96 3.44 9.53
CA PHE A 60 -12.22 2.96 8.36
C PHE A 60 -12.47 1.48 8.13
N VAL A 61 -12.83 1.14 6.89
CA VAL A 61 -12.96 -0.23 6.41
C VAL A 61 -12.05 -0.39 5.21
N LYS A 62 -11.10 -1.33 5.31
CA LYS A 62 -10.20 -1.65 4.20
C LYS A 62 -11.02 -2.15 3.01
N SER A 63 -10.78 -1.59 1.83
CA SER A 63 -11.44 -2.02 0.60
C SER A 63 -11.19 -3.52 0.35
N PRO A 64 -12.19 -4.30 -0.08
CA PRO A 64 -11.98 -5.69 -0.50
C PRO A 64 -11.07 -5.79 -1.75
N ASN A 65 -10.93 -4.68 -2.48
CA ASN A 65 -10.02 -4.55 -3.62
C ASN A 65 -8.67 -3.93 -3.24
N ALA A 66 -8.34 -3.83 -1.94
CA ALA A 66 -7.03 -3.41 -1.49
C ALA A 66 -5.98 -4.42 -1.98
N ARG A 67 -5.25 -4.04 -3.03
CA ARG A 67 -4.20 -4.83 -3.69
C ARG A 67 -2.89 -4.11 -3.66
#